data_AF-A0A431FVV1-F1
#
_entry.id   AF-A0A431FVV1-F1
#
_cell.length_a   1.000
_cell.length_b   1.000
_cell.length_c   1.000
_cell.angle_alpha   90.00
_cell.angle_beta   90.00
_cell.angle_gamma   90.00
#
_symmetry.space_group_name_H-M   'P 1'
#
loop_
_entity.id
_entity.type
_entity.pdbx_description
1 polymer ?
#
loop_
_entity_poly.entity_id
_entity_poly.type
_entity_poly.pdbx_seq_one_letter_code
_entity_poly.pdbx_strand_id
1 'polypeptide(L)'
;GVVGLTIKNYNGIEDFNFQNVVISTSVGTGLGALAEEINRNADKTGVRATFTVQTVGTNAIEAGATSDTFAINGVVIGKVDYKDGDENGALISAINAVKDTTGVQASKDENGKLVLTSADGRGIKITGDIGQGANIIDKENYGRLSLVKNDGRDIDVGGTGISAAGFHSTQQISQSSVSLRESKGQLNGNIADAMGFNAYGGGATKVLYVSTGDGTNGKIADYMSTEGSGYSKGSGFSVGSGKNLSQSFSGVVFVSSTSFSTIYNASAGTGFSAGSGQSQFATMRTSAGNKIGIKDETAGVTTLKGAMAVMDIAETAITNLDQIRADIGSVQNQVTSTINNITVTQVNVKSAESQIRDVDFASESANYSKANILAQSGSYAMAQANSSQQNVLRLLQ
;
A
#
# COMPACT_ATOMS: atom_id res chain seq x y z
N GLY A 1 -7.67 -15.16 -18.57
CA GLY A 1 -8.03 -13.92 -19.32
C GLY A 1 -6.77 -13.14 -19.66
N VAL A 2 -6.85 -12.09 -20.47
CA VAL A 2 -5.72 -11.17 -20.72
C VAL A 2 -5.97 -9.88 -19.94
N VAL A 3 -4.97 -9.42 -19.19
CA VAL A 3 -5.02 -8.19 -18.39
C VAL A 3 -4.07 -7.19 -19.00
N GLY A 4 -4.57 -6.00 -19.35
CA GLY A 4 -3.76 -4.82 -19.62
C GLY A 4 -4.00 -3.82 -18.49
N LEU A 5 -3.13 -3.83 -17.48
CA LEU A 5 -3.24 -2.96 -16.31
C LEU A 5 -2.81 -1.53 -16.68
N THR A 6 -3.47 -0.53 -16.10
CA THR A 6 -3.09 0.87 -16.21
C THR A 6 -3.07 1.49 -14.81
N ILE A 7 -1.98 2.16 -14.44
CA ILE A 7 -1.98 3.07 -13.28
C ILE A 7 -2.34 4.46 -13.78
N LYS A 8 -3.43 5.01 -13.27
CA LYS A 8 -3.88 6.35 -13.62
C LYS A 8 -3.03 7.40 -12.95
N ASN A 9 -2.76 8.47 -13.69
CA ASN A 9 -2.07 9.65 -13.17
C ASN A 9 -0.76 9.34 -12.40
N TYR A 10 0.09 8.46 -12.94
CA TYR A 10 1.21 7.89 -12.19
C TYR A 10 2.26 8.94 -11.78
N ASN A 11 2.45 9.98 -12.62
CA ASN A 11 3.42 11.07 -12.42
C ASN A 11 2.76 12.45 -12.24
N GLY A 12 1.43 12.52 -12.12
CA GLY A 12 0.70 13.79 -12.06
C GLY A 12 0.28 14.39 -13.41
N ILE A 13 0.61 13.74 -14.54
CA ILE A 13 0.34 14.26 -15.89
C ILE A 13 -0.38 13.22 -16.76
N GLU A 14 0.11 11.97 -16.77
CA GLU A 14 -0.36 10.94 -17.70
C GLU A 14 -0.59 9.58 -17.02
N ASP A 15 -1.19 8.65 -17.77
CA ASP A 15 -1.42 7.27 -17.34
C ASP A 15 -0.24 6.37 -17.72
N PHE A 16 0.06 5.36 -16.90
CA PHE A 16 1.05 4.33 -17.20
C PHE A 16 0.37 3.03 -17.63
N ASN A 17 0.56 2.61 -18.88
CA ASN A 17 0.01 1.35 -19.40
C ASN A 17 1.07 0.25 -19.36
N PHE A 18 0.76 -0.86 -18.70
CA PHE A 18 1.61 -2.05 -18.68
C PHE A 18 1.39 -2.90 -19.93
N GLN A 19 2.35 -3.79 -20.21
CA GLN A 19 2.17 -4.80 -21.24
C GLN A 19 1.03 -5.75 -20.88
N ASN A 20 0.38 -6.29 -21.91
CA ASN A 20 -0.70 -7.27 -21.71
C ASN A 20 -0.14 -8.58 -21.15
N VAL A 21 -0.70 -9.03 -20.03
CA VAL A 21 -0.31 -10.28 -19.36
C VAL A 21 -1.46 -11.27 -19.38
N VAL A 22 -1.16 -12.52 -19.74
CA VAL A 22 -2.15 -13.61 -19.70
C VAL A 22 -2.25 -14.15 -18.29
N ILE A 23 -3.47 -14.26 -17.77
CA ILE A 23 -3.80 -14.94 -16.52
C ILE A 23 -4.37 -16.31 -16.85
N SER A 24 -3.60 -17.37 -16.57
CA SER A 24 -3.99 -18.76 -16.79
C SER A 24 -3.25 -19.71 -15.84
N THR A 25 -3.37 -21.02 -16.08
CA THR A 25 -2.66 -22.10 -15.36
C THR A 25 -1.36 -22.54 -16.06
N SER A 26 -1.01 -21.92 -17.19
CA SER A 26 0.17 -22.26 -17.99
C SER A 26 1.44 -21.59 -17.46
N VAL A 27 2.60 -22.16 -17.75
CA VAL A 27 3.91 -21.56 -17.41
C VAL A 27 4.04 -20.18 -18.07
N GLY A 28 4.59 -19.20 -17.33
CA GLY A 28 4.75 -17.83 -17.80
C GLY A 28 3.46 -17.01 -17.83
N THR A 29 2.39 -17.48 -17.17
CA THR A 29 1.11 -16.78 -17.05
C THR A 29 0.67 -16.70 -15.58
N GLY A 30 -0.38 -15.94 -15.30
CA GLY A 30 -0.94 -15.82 -13.95
C GLY A 30 -0.49 -14.54 -13.24
N LEU A 31 -0.78 -14.46 -11.95
CA LEU A 31 -0.46 -13.27 -11.15
C LEU A 31 1.05 -13.10 -10.93
N GLY A 32 1.82 -14.19 -10.99
CA GLY A 32 3.28 -14.10 -10.93
C GLY A 32 3.87 -13.30 -12.09
N ALA A 33 3.43 -13.61 -13.32
CA ALA A 33 3.84 -12.88 -14.52
C ALA A 33 3.39 -11.40 -14.47
N LEU A 34 2.19 -11.14 -13.93
CA LEU A 34 1.68 -9.78 -13.78
C LEU A 34 2.47 -8.99 -12.74
N ALA A 35 2.78 -9.60 -11.59
CA ALA A 35 3.60 -8.97 -10.55
C ALA A 35 5.03 -8.69 -11.04
N GLU A 36 5.61 -9.58 -11.85
CA GLU A 36 6.92 -9.35 -12.47
C GLU A 36 6.90 -8.12 -13.39
N GLU A 37 5.88 -8.00 -14.24
CA GLU A 37 5.73 -6.84 -15.14
C GLU A 37 5.53 -5.52 -14.39
N ILE A 38 4.76 -5.55 -13.29
CA ILE A 38 4.58 -4.37 -12.43
C ILE A 38 5.91 -3.99 -11.78
N ASN A 39 6.59 -4.95 -11.16
CA ASN A 39 7.85 -4.71 -10.46
C ASN A 39 8.99 -4.26 -11.39
N ARG A 40 8.97 -4.70 -12.66
CA ARG A 40 9.92 -4.24 -13.69
C ARG A 40 9.87 -2.74 -13.94
N ASN A 41 8.73 -2.09 -13.67
CA ASN A 41 8.52 -0.66 -13.85
C ASN A 41 8.26 0.06 -12.51
N ALA A 42 8.66 -0.53 -11.39
CA ALA A 42 8.43 0.04 -10.06
C ALA A 42 9.22 1.33 -9.82
N ASP A 43 10.38 1.49 -10.44
CA ASP A 43 11.21 2.71 -10.41
C ASP A 43 10.49 3.93 -11.00
N LYS A 44 9.64 3.72 -12.01
CA LYS A 44 8.88 4.78 -12.69
C LYS A 44 7.55 5.06 -12.02
N THR A 45 6.84 4.00 -11.62
CA THR A 45 5.47 4.10 -11.12
C THR A 45 5.40 4.30 -9.61
N GLY A 46 6.46 3.93 -8.87
CA GLY A 46 6.45 3.88 -7.41
C GLY A 46 5.57 2.78 -6.83
N VAL A 47 5.06 1.86 -7.67
CA VAL A 47 4.16 0.77 -7.28
C VAL A 47 4.89 -0.56 -7.43
N ARG A 48 4.90 -1.33 -6.35
CA ARG A 48 5.41 -2.71 -6.31
C ARG A 48 4.24 -3.67 -6.15
N ALA A 49 4.40 -4.89 -6.65
CA ALA A 49 3.37 -5.92 -6.59
C ALA A 49 3.91 -7.22 -6.00
N THR A 50 3.03 -7.90 -5.26
CA THR A 50 3.22 -9.29 -4.84
C THR A 50 1.91 -10.05 -5.06
N PHE A 51 1.95 -11.37 -4.93
CA PHE A 51 0.79 -12.22 -5.14
C PHE A 51 0.70 -13.29 -4.06
N THR A 52 -0.51 -13.79 -3.85
CA THR A 52 -0.75 -15.00 -3.06
C THR A 52 -1.74 -15.87 -3.82
N VAL A 53 -1.29 -17.02 -4.32
CA VAL A 53 -2.15 -17.98 -5.02
C VAL A 53 -2.24 -19.26 -4.20
N GLN A 54 -3.33 -19.35 -3.44
CA GLN A 54 -3.56 -20.45 -2.51
C GLN A 54 -5.06 -20.79 -2.45
N THR A 55 -5.37 -22.07 -2.61
CA THR A 55 -6.71 -22.62 -2.40
C THR A 55 -6.69 -23.43 -1.11
N VAL A 56 -7.51 -23.04 -0.14
CA VAL A 56 -7.61 -23.69 1.17
C VAL A 56 -8.97 -24.36 1.28
N GLY A 57 -8.98 -25.59 1.80
CA GLY A 57 -10.20 -26.30 2.15
C GLY A 57 -10.97 -25.62 3.27
N THR A 58 -12.28 -25.85 3.35
CA THR A 58 -13.12 -25.21 4.36
C THR A 58 -12.91 -25.81 5.74
N ASN A 59 -12.74 -27.13 5.77
CA ASN A 59 -12.56 -27.97 6.95
C ASN A 59 -11.38 -28.92 6.78
N ALA A 60 -11.07 -29.65 7.85
CA ALA A 60 -10.06 -30.71 7.82
C ALA A 60 -10.39 -31.75 6.75
N ILE A 61 -9.37 -32.42 6.23
CA ILE A 61 -9.57 -33.51 5.26
C ILE A 61 -10.38 -34.62 5.92
N GLU A 62 -11.44 -35.07 5.28
CA GLU A 62 -12.26 -36.22 5.67
C GLU A 62 -12.05 -37.36 4.65
N ALA A 63 -12.35 -38.60 5.05
CA ALA A 63 -12.17 -39.75 4.18
C ALA A 63 -12.99 -39.63 2.89
N GLY A 64 -12.37 -39.97 1.76
CA GLY A 64 -12.97 -39.82 0.45
C GLY A 64 -12.12 -40.43 -0.65
N ALA A 65 -12.59 -40.26 -1.88
CA ALA A 65 -11.87 -40.70 -3.06
C ALA A 65 -11.99 -39.66 -4.17
N THR A 66 -10.91 -39.45 -4.90
CA THR A 66 -10.94 -38.66 -6.13
C THR A 66 -11.55 -39.48 -7.29
N SER A 67 -12.02 -38.81 -8.35
CA SER A 67 -12.45 -39.50 -9.57
C SER A 67 -11.26 -39.97 -10.41
N ASP A 68 -11.49 -40.93 -11.31
CA ASP A 68 -10.47 -41.38 -12.28
C ASP A 68 -10.00 -40.24 -13.21
N THR A 69 -10.82 -39.19 -13.35
CA THR A 69 -10.56 -38.00 -14.16
C THR A 69 -10.02 -36.81 -13.36
N PHE A 70 -9.69 -37.00 -12.07
CA PHE A 70 -9.14 -35.94 -11.24
C PHE A 70 -7.84 -35.41 -11.82
N ALA A 71 -7.81 -34.11 -12.08
CA ALA A 71 -6.67 -33.42 -12.68
C ALA A 71 -6.49 -32.03 -12.06
N ILE A 72 -5.23 -31.57 -12.00
CA ILE A 72 -4.87 -30.21 -11.59
C ILE A 72 -4.07 -29.56 -12.71
N ASN A 73 -4.47 -28.35 -13.11
CA ASN A 73 -3.85 -27.58 -14.18
C ASN A 73 -3.69 -28.38 -15.51
N GLY A 74 -4.65 -29.27 -15.78
CA GLY A 74 -4.69 -30.12 -16.96
C GLY A 74 -3.89 -31.43 -16.86
N VAL A 75 -3.17 -31.67 -15.77
CA VAL A 75 -2.42 -32.92 -15.52
C VAL A 75 -3.30 -33.88 -14.72
N VAL A 76 -3.60 -35.05 -15.30
CA VAL A 76 -4.40 -36.10 -14.65
C VAL A 76 -3.58 -36.76 -13.55
N ILE A 77 -4.13 -36.76 -12.34
CA ILE A 77 -3.59 -37.46 -11.17
C ILE A 77 -4.30 -38.81 -11.00
N GLY A 78 -5.60 -38.85 -11.31
CA GLY A 78 -6.43 -40.06 -11.26
C GLY A 78 -7.01 -40.33 -9.87
N LYS A 79 -7.54 -41.55 -9.70
CA LYS A 79 -8.21 -41.96 -8.48
C LYS A 79 -7.23 -42.20 -7.33
N VAL A 80 -7.53 -41.59 -6.19
CA VAL A 80 -6.77 -41.66 -4.95
C VAL A 80 -7.76 -41.77 -3.80
N ASP A 81 -7.66 -42.85 -3.03
CA ASP A 81 -8.43 -43.04 -1.81
C ASP A 81 -7.66 -42.46 -0.62
N TYR A 82 -8.28 -41.51 0.10
CA TYR A 82 -7.67 -40.82 1.23
C TYR A 82 -8.54 -40.98 2.49
N LYS A 83 -7.88 -41.04 3.64
CA LYS A 83 -8.53 -41.21 4.94
C LYS A 83 -8.78 -39.87 5.62
N ASP A 84 -9.51 -39.90 6.74
CA ASP A 84 -9.64 -38.74 7.63
C ASP A 84 -8.25 -38.16 7.94
N GLY A 85 -8.13 -36.84 7.87
CA GLY A 85 -6.89 -36.10 8.05
C GLY A 85 -5.79 -36.38 7.03
N ASP A 86 -6.09 -37.09 5.93
CA ASP A 86 -5.10 -37.69 5.02
C ASP A 86 -4.02 -38.47 5.80
N GLU A 87 -4.42 -39.27 6.79
CA GLU A 87 -3.50 -40.06 7.63
C GLU A 87 -2.60 -41.00 6.82
N ASN A 88 -3.09 -41.48 5.68
CA ASN A 88 -2.30 -42.27 4.74
C ASN A 88 -1.38 -41.42 3.84
N GLY A 89 -1.49 -40.09 3.89
CA GLY A 89 -0.72 -39.14 3.10
C GLY A 89 -0.92 -39.30 1.58
N ALA A 90 -1.97 -40.00 1.16
CA ALA A 90 -2.12 -40.44 -0.22
C ALA A 90 -2.52 -39.26 -1.11
N LEU A 91 -3.43 -38.40 -0.65
CA LEU A 91 -3.90 -37.25 -1.43
C LEU A 91 -2.77 -36.24 -1.62
N ILE A 92 -2.10 -35.86 -0.53
CA ILE A 92 -1.00 -34.89 -0.59
C ILE A 92 0.16 -35.42 -1.42
N SER A 93 0.53 -36.69 -1.27
CA SER A 93 1.63 -37.29 -2.04
C SER A 93 1.29 -37.39 -3.53
N ALA A 94 0.07 -37.78 -3.88
CA ALA A 94 -0.35 -37.89 -5.28
C ALA A 94 -0.34 -36.53 -6.00
N ILE A 95 -0.80 -35.46 -5.33
CA ILE A 95 -0.73 -34.11 -5.89
C ILE A 95 0.72 -33.64 -6.02
N ASN A 96 1.53 -33.86 -4.98
CA ASN A 96 2.93 -33.42 -4.96
C ASN A 96 3.84 -34.20 -5.93
N ALA A 97 3.45 -35.41 -6.33
CA ALA A 97 4.19 -36.20 -7.32
C ALA A 97 4.25 -35.51 -8.70
N VAL A 98 3.30 -34.61 -9.00
CA VAL A 98 3.23 -33.86 -10.26
C VAL A 98 3.45 -32.35 -10.08
N LYS A 99 3.92 -31.90 -8.91
CA LYS A 99 4.03 -30.47 -8.57
C LYS A 99 4.88 -29.65 -9.54
N ASP A 100 5.95 -30.25 -10.09
CA ASP A 100 6.88 -29.54 -10.98
C ASP A 100 6.25 -29.30 -12.36
N THR A 101 5.25 -30.10 -12.73
CA THR A 101 4.48 -29.93 -13.97
C THR A 101 3.29 -29.00 -13.73
N THR A 102 2.52 -29.25 -12.67
CA THR A 102 1.30 -28.48 -12.37
C THR A 102 1.59 -27.08 -11.83
N GLY A 103 2.71 -26.89 -11.14
CA GLY A 103 3.04 -25.69 -10.36
C GLY A 103 2.39 -25.63 -8.98
N VAL A 104 1.63 -26.66 -8.61
CA VAL A 104 0.80 -26.65 -7.42
C VAL A 104 1.39 -27.61 -6.39
N GLN A 105 1.68 -27.09 -5.21
CA GLN A 105 2.12 -27.86 -4.07
C GLN A 105 0.97 -28.05 -3.09
N ALA A 106 0.69 -29.31 -2.73
CA ALA A 106 -0.25 -29.67 -1.69
C ALA A 106 0.44 -29.72 -0.32
N SER A 107 -0.26 -29.26 0.70
CA SER A 107 0.14 -29.33 2.10
C SER A 107 -1.10 -29.43 3.00
N LYS A 108 -0.88 -29.74 4.27
CA LYS A 108 -1.91 -29.74 5.31
C LYS A 108 -1.62 -28.60 6.28
N ASP A 109 -2.62 -27.78 6.59
CA ASP A 109 -2.47 -26.72 7.59
C ASP A 109 -2.54 -27.28 9.03
N GLU A 110 -2.30 -26.41 10.02
CA GLU A 110 -2.35 -26.76 11.45
C GLU A 110 -3.74 -27.25 11.91
N ASN A 111 -4.80 -26.90 11.17
CA ASN A 111 -6.18 -27.30 11.44
C ASN A 111 -6.59 -28.56 10.64
N GLY A 112 -5.65 -29.19 9.94
CA GLY A 112 -5.90 -30.39 9.13
C GLY A 112 -6.51 -30.14 7.75
N LYS A 113 -6.66 -28.89 7.32
CA LYS A 113 -7.24 -28.50 6.04
C LYS A 113 -6.26 -28.73 4.90
N LEU A 114 -6.77 -29.12 3.74
CA LEU A 114 -5.98 -29.21 2.52
C LEU A 114 -5.63 -27.80 2.02
N VAL A 115 -4.36 -27.56 1.75
CA VAL A 115 -3.83 -26.32 1.19
C VAL A 115 -3.11 -26.61 -0.11
N LEU A 116 -3.58 -25.99 -1.19
CA LEU A 116 -2.93 -26.01 -2.50
C LEU A 116 -2.32 -24.64 -2.75
N THR A 117 -1.00 -24.57 -2.87
CA THR A 117 -0.26 -23.31 -3.10
C THR A 117 0.44 -23.38 -4.45
N SER A 118 0.36 -22.29 -5.23
CA SER A 118 1.11 -22.11 -6.46
C SER A 118 2.28 -21.16 -6.23
N ALA A 119 3.51 -21.68 -6.36
CA ALA A 119 4.72 -20.95 -6.00
C ALA A 119 5.11 -19.87 -7.02
N ASP A 120 4.84 -20.12 -8.31
CA ASP A 120 5.14 -19.20 -9.41
C ASP A 120 3.97 -18.28 -9.77
N GLY A 121 2.87 -18.34 -9.00
CA GLY A 121 1.71 -17.46 -9.17
C GLY A 121 0.80 -17.83 -10.35
N ARG A 122 0.94 -19.05 -10.90
CA ARG A 122 -0.05 -19.63 -11.82
C ARG A 122 -1.37 -19.89 -11.11
N GLY A 123 -2.47 -19.82 -11.85
CA GLY A 123 -3.76 -20.27 -11.33
C GLY A 123 -3.78 -21.74 -10.94
N ILE A 124 -4.68 -22.09 -10.02
CA ILE A 124 -5.00 -23.44 -9.60
C ILE A 124 -6.38 -23.78 -10.16
N LYS A 125 -6.40 -24.69 -11.13
CA LYS A 125 -7.64 -25.22 -11.71
C LYS A 125 -7.71 -26.73 -11.51
N ILE A 126 -8.74 -27.15 -10.79
CA ILE A 126 -9.07 -28.55 -10.52
C ILE A 126 -10.18 -28.97 -11.47
N THR A 127 -9.94 -30.03 -12.22
CA THR A 127 -10.96 -30.69 -13.06
C THR A 127 -11.18 -32.12 -12.59
N GLY A 128 -12.35 -32.67 -12.91
CA GLY A 128 -12.80 -33.91 -12.28
C GLY A 128 -13.29 -33.67 -10.84
N ASP A 129 -13.46 -34.76 -10.10
CA ASP A 129 -13.86 -34.71 -8.70
C ASP A 129 -12.66 -34.98 -7.79
N ILE A 130 -12.30 -34.00 -6.96
CA ILE A 130 -11.30 -34.17 -5.90
C ILE A 130 -11.89 -34.87 -4.66
N GLY A 131 -13.20 -35.12 -4.67
CA GLY A 131 -13.94 -35.76 -3.59
C GLY A 131 -14.33 -34.76 -2.51
N GLN A 132 -15.55 -34.94 -1.97
CA GLN A 132 -16.10 -33.98 -1.00
C GLN A 132 -15.33 -33.92 0.32
N GLY A 133 -14.66 -35.01 0.70
CA GLY A 133 -13.80 -35.04 1.90
C GLY A 133 -12.56 -34.15 1.79
N ALA A 134 -12.16 -33.72 0.57
CA ALA A 134 -11.07 -32.74 0.43
C ALA A 134 -11.50 -31.32 0.81
N ASN A 135 -12.82 -31.08 0.97
CA ASN A 135 -13.41 -29.81 1.40
C ASN A 135 -12.99 -28.58 0.56
N ILE A 136 -12.66 -28.78 -0.72
CA ILE A 136 -12.34 -27.70 -1.67
C ILE A 136 -13.61 -27.24 -2.41
N ILE A 137 -14.00 -25.99 -2.19
CA ILE A 137 -15.12 -25.36 -2.91
C ILE A 137 -14.69 -24.70 -4.22
N ASP A 138 -13.57 -23.97 -4.21
CA ASP A 138 -13.12 -23.24 -5.40
C ASP A 138 -12.23 -24.15 -6.24
N LYS A 139 -12.83 -24.73 -7.27
CA LYS A 139 -12.10 -25.54 -8.25
C LYS A 139 -11.32 -24.69 -9.25
N GLU A 140 -11.54 -23.38 -9.30
CA GLU A 140 -10.78 -22.46 -10.16
C GLU A 140 -10.43 -21.19 -9.36
N ASN A 141 -9.14 -20.99 -9.11
CA ASN A 141 -8.62 -19.89 -8.32
C ASN A 141 -7.32 -19.34 -8.93
N TYR A 142 -7.26 -18.04 -9.18
CA TYR A 142 -6.06 -17.37 -9.71
C TYR A 142 -5.31 -16.57 -8.65
N GLY A 143 -5.77 -16.59 -7.39
CA GLY A 143 -5.18 -15.90 -6.25
C GLY A 143 -5.49 -14.42 -6.17
N ARG A 144 -4.72 -13.72 -5.33
CA ARG A 144 -4.84 -12.28 -5.06
C ARG A 144 -3.55 -11.57 -5.44
N LEU A 145 -3.71 -10.39 -6.04
CA LEU A 145 -2.62 -9.43 -6.24
C LEU A 145 -2.65 -8.42 -5.09
N SER A 146 -1.47 -8.07 -4.59
CA SER A 146 -1.29 -7.03 -3.58
C SER A 146 -0.35 -5.98 -4.15
N LEU A 147 -0.79 -4.72 -4.12
CA LEU A 147 -0.02 -3.58 -4.62
C LEU A 147 0.43 -2.73 -3.42
N VAL A 148 1.67 -2.27 -3.43
CA VAL A 148 2.26 -1.43 -2.39
C VAL A 148 2.84 -0.19 -3.04
N LYS A 149 2.53 0.97 -2.48
CA LYS A 149 3.03 2.28 -2.89
C LYS A 149 3.62 3.00 -1.68
N ASN A 150 4.68 3.77 -1.91
CA ASN A 150 5.48 4.42 -0.87
C ASN A 150 5.16 5.91 -0.64
N ASP A 151 4.07 6.45 -1.22
CA ASP A 151 3.70 7.87 -1.07
C ASP A 151 2.38 8.10 -0.31
N GLY A 152 1.71 7.03 0.12
CA GLY A 152 0.45 7.08 0.88
C GLY A 152 -0.77 7.54 0.09
N ARG A 153 -0.65 7.88 -1.19
CA ARG A 153 -1.78 8.17 -2.08
C ARG A 153 -2.38 6.87 -2.60
N ASP A 154 -3.65 6.95 -3.00
CA ASP A 154 -4.34 5.80 -3.58
C ASP A 154 -3.67 5.33 -4.88
N ILE A 155 -3.78 4.03 -5.17
CA ILE A 155 -3.34 3.45 -6.43
C ILE A 155 -4.57 3.33 -7.32
N ASP A 156 -4.78 4.32 -8.18
CA ASP A 156 -5.90 4.30 -9.12
C ASP A 156 -5.61 3.33 -10.27
N VAL A 157 -6.17 2.11 -10.15
CA VAL A 157 -6.01 1.02 -11.11
C VAL A 157 -7.15 1.05 -12.13
N GLY A 158 -6.79 1.15 -13.40
CA GLY A 158 -7.68 0.96 -14.53
C GLY A 158 -7.13 -0.03 -15.55
N GLY A 159 -7.73 -0.02 -16.75
CA GLY A 159 -7.26 -0.79 -17.90
C GLY A 159 -8.29 -1.78 -18.42
N THR A 160 -7.82 -2.81 -19.13
CA THR A 160 -8.67 -3.82 -19.78
C THR A 160 -8.49 -5.19 -19.11
N GLY A 161 -9.59 -5.93 -18.96
CA GLY A 161 -9.54 -7.28 -18.40
C GLY A 161 -9.14 -7.37 -16.92
N ILE A 162 -9.11 -6.25 -16.18
CA ILE A 162 -8.64 -6.16 -14.79
C ILE A 162 -9.42 -7.04 -13.79
N SER A 163 -10.61 -7.51 -14.16
CA SER A 163 -11.37 -8.51 -13.39
C SER A 163 -10.62 -9.83 -13.24
N ALA A 164 -9.80 -10.21 -14.22
CA ALA A 164 -8.97 -11.41 -14.13
C ALA A 164 -7.81 -11.26 -13.12
N ALA A 165 -7.48 -10.03 -12.71
CA ALA A 165 -6.50 -9.73 -11.67
C ALA A 165 -7.15 -9.38 -10.30
N GLY A 166 -8.48 -9.43 -10.19
CA GLY A 166 -9.18 -9.15 -8.94
C GLY A 166 -9.59 -7.68 -8.71
N PHE A 167 -9.47 -6.81 -9.73
CA PHE A 167 -9.77 -5.37 -9.62
C PHE A 167 -11.07 -4.95 -10.33
N HIS A 168 -12.08 -5.83 -10.37
CA HIS A 168 -13.37 -5.48 -10.98
C HIS A 168 -14.25 -4.63 -10.05
N SER A 169 -15.14 -3.80 -10.63
CA SER A 169 -16.09 -2.96 -9.88
C SER A 169 -17.09 -3.74 -8.99
N THR A 170 -17.21 -5.05 -9.21
CA THR A 170 -18.06 -5.95 -8.41
C THR A 170 -17.28 -6.78 -7.41
N GLN A 171 -15.94 -6.68 -7.39
CA GLN A 171 -15.09 -7.35 -6.42
C GLN A 171 -14.79 -6.40 -5.27
N GLN A 172 -14.63 -6.97 -4.08
CA GLN A 172 -14.30 -6.18 -2.89
C GLN A 172 -12.78 -6.16 -2.73
N ILE A 173 -12.23 -4.96 -2.61
CA ILE A 173 -10.79 -4.72 -2.57
C ILE A 173 -10.49 -4.00 -1.26
N SER A 174 -9.50 -4.51 -0.52
CA SER A 174 -9.03 -3.90 0.71
C SER A 174 -7.87 -2.95 0.39
N GLN A 175 -7.98 -1.69 0.78
CA GLN A 175 -6.91 -0.71 0.66
C GLN A 175 -6.74 0.09 1.96
N SER A 176 -5.50 0.43 2.30
CA SER A 176 -5.18 1.20 3.50
C SER A 176 -3.79 1.83 3.38
N SER A 177 -3.62 3.02 3.96
CA SER A 177 -2.30 3.62 4.19
C SER A 177 -1.96 3.51 5.67
N VAL A 178 -0.71 3.11 5.97
CA VAL A 178 -0.27 2.81 7.33
C VAL A 178 0.97 3.62 7.66
N SER A 179 0.93 4.35 8.76
CA SER A 179 2.09 5.11 9.25
C SER A 179 3.11 4.20 9.96
N LEU A 180 4.36 4.67 10.00
CA LEU A 180 5.41 4.00 10.78
C LEU A 180 5.04 3.78 12.25
N ARG A 181 4.24 4.70 12.83
CA ARG A 181 3.77 4.57 14.21
C ARG A 181 2.76 3.42 14.37
N GLU A 182 1.80 3.32 13.45
CA GLU A 182 0.76 2.28 13.48
C GLU A 182 1.36 0.89 13.27
N SER A 183 2.44 0.78 12.48
CA SER A 183 3.16 -0.48 12.27
C SER A 183 3.71 -1.13 13.55
N LYS A 184 3.83 -0.37 14.65
CA LYS A 184 4.28 -0.88 15.96
C LYS A 184 3.15 -1.51 16.79
N GLY A 185 1.90 -1.18 16.48
CA GLY A 185 0.72 -1.67 17.21
C GLY A 185 0.23 -3.02 16.69
N GLN A 186 -0.84 -3.54 17.30
CA GLN A 186 -1.61 -4.63 16.71
C GLN A 186 -2.19 -4.17 15.37
N LEU A 187 -2.12 -5.04 14.37
CA LEU A 187 -2.61 -4.74 13.04
C LEU A 187 -4.09 -5.06 12.97
N ASN A 188 -4.92 -4.07 12.64
CA ASN A 188 -6.35 -4.31 12.45
C ASN A 188 -6.57 -5.34 11.34
N GLY A 189 -7.55 -6.24 11.50
CA GLY A 189 -7.82 -7.27 10.51
C GLY A 189 -8.02 -6.77 9.07
N ASN A 190 -8.67 -5.61 8.87
CA ASN A 190 -8.81 -5.02 7.52
C ASN A 190 -7.47 -4.51 6.97
N ILE A 191 -6.62 -3.95 7.84
CA ILE A 191 -5.27 -3.53 7.47
C ILE A 191 -4.41 -4.75 7.12
N ALA A 192 -4.50 -5.83 7.90
CA ALA A 192 -3.80 -7.09 7.61
C ALA A 192 -4.25 -7.68 6.26
N ASP A 193 -5.54 -7.61 5.94
CA ASP A 193 -6.04 -8.04 4.64
C ASP A 193 -5.49 -7.17 3.49
N ALA A 194 -5.43 -5.84 3.66
CA ALA A 194 -4.82 -4.92 2.69
C ALA A 194 -3.30 -5.15 2.53
N MET A 195 -2.59 -5.53 3.61
CA MET A 195 -1.18 -5.92 3.59
C MET A 195 -0.91 -7.29 2.94
N GLY A 196 -1.95 -8.02 2.53
CA GLY A 196 -1.80 -9.32 1.87
C GLY A 196 -1.44 -10.47 2.82
N PHE A 197 -1.91 -10.43 4.07
CA PHE A 197 -1.78 -11.55 5.01
C PHE A 197 -2.60 -12.76 4.58
N ASN A 198 -3.78 -12.50 4.01
CA ASN A 198 -4.79 -13.53 3.79
C ASN A 198 -4.90 -13.91 2.31
N ALA A 199 -4.89 -15.21 2.02
CA ALA A 199 -5.08 -15.75 0.66
C ALA A 199 -6.48 -15.48 0.08
N TYR A 200 -7.48 -15.28 0.94
CA TYR A 200 -8.85 -14.89 0.60
C TYR A 200 -9.33 -13.82 1.59
N GLY A 201 -10.36 -13.07 1.22
CA GLY A 201 -10.85 -11.93 2.01
C GLY A 201 -11.12 -12.30 3.47
N GLY A 202 -10.39 -11.65 4.39
CA GLY A 202 -10.54 -11.81 5.84
C GLY A 202 -9.90 -13.06 6.46
N GLY A 203 -9.41 -14.02 5.66
CA GLY A 203 -8.53 -15.12 6.08
C GLY A 203 -9.12 -16.21 6.98
N ALA A 204 -10.22 -15.96 7.69
CA ALA A 204 -10.79 -16.93 8.63
C ALA A 204 -11.86 -17.82 7.99
N THR A 205 -12.97 -17.25 7.53
CA THR A 205 -14.00 -18.00 6.79
C THR A 205 -14.10 -17.53 5.35
N LYS A 206 -14.51 -18.45 4.48
CA LYS A 206 -14.67 -18.17 3.06
C LYS A 206 -16.05 -17.57 2.81
N VAL A 207 -16.12 -16.48 2.06
CA VAL A 207 -17.40 -15.91 1.64
C VAL A 207 -17.80 -16.50 0.29
N LEU A 208 -18.99 -17.09 0.23
CA LEU A 208 -19.57 -17.55 -1.02
C LEU A 208 -20.88 -16.81 -1.31
N TYR A 209 -20.92 -16.18 -2.48
CA TYR A 209 -22.12 -15.55 -2.99
C TYR A 209 -22.99 -16.58 -3.69
N VAL A 210 -24.18 -16.83 -3.15
CA VAL A 210 -25.13 -17.80 -3.71
C VAL A 210 -26.35 -17.04 -4.20
N SER A 211 -26.74 -17.31 -5.45
CA SER A 211 -27.98 -16.80 -6.03
C SER A 211 -28.83 -17.97 -6.50
N THR A 212 -29.96 -18.19 -5.85
CA THR A 212 -31.09 -18.93 -6.41
C THR A 212 -31.96 -17.95 -7.20
N GLY A 213 -32.54 -18.38 -8.31
CA GLY A 213 -33.38 -17.52 -9.16
C GLY A 213 -34.64 -16.97 -8.47
N ASP A 214 -34.91 -17.39 -7.23
CA ASP A 214 -36.10 -17.06 -6.44
C ASP A 214 -35.89 -15.92 -5.42
N GLY A 215 -34.67 -15.38 -5.31
CA GLY A 215 -34.36 -14.29 -4.38
C GLY A 215 -34.25 -14.68 -2.90
N THR A 216 -34.41 -15.96 -2.55
CA THR A 216 -34.23 -16.48 -1.17
C THR A 216 -32.77 -16.86 -0.93
N ASN A 217 -31.88 -15.94 -1.30
CA ASN A 217 -30.46 -16.20 -1.50
C ASN A 217 -29.66 -16.26 -0.19
N GLY A 218 -28.60 -17.07 -0.16
CA GLY A 218 -27.51 -16.96 0.83
C GLY A 218 -27.54 -17.99 1.97
N LYS A 219 -28.16 -19.15 1.79
CA LYS A 219 -28.09 -20.26 2.76
C LYS A 219 -27.25 -21.43 2.21
N ILE A 220 -26.74 -22.24 3.14
CA ILE A 220 -26.00 -23.48 2.83
C ILE A 220 -26.84 -24.42 1.95
N ALA A 221 -28.14 -24.55 2.26
CA ALA A 221 -29.06 -25.42 1.51
C ALA A 221 -29.19 -25.00 0.03
N ASP A 222 -29.14 -23.70 -0.24
CA ASP A 222 -29.22 -23.13 -1.59
C ASP A 222 -27.97 -23.50 -2.39
N TYR A 223 -26.79 -23.39 -1.78
CA TYR A 223 -25.54 -23.85 -2.39
C TYR A 223 -25.55 -25.35 -2.65
N MET A 224 -25.90 -26.16 -1.64
CA MET A 224 -25.89 -27.62 -1.77
C MET A 224 -26.89 -28.13 -2.83
N SER A 225 -28.00 -27.43 -3.04
CA SER A 225 -28.97 -27.78 -4.08
C SER A 225 -28.57 -27.30 -5.49
N THR A 226 -27.56 -26.44 -5.60
CA THR A 226 -27.07 -25.93 -6.89
C THR A 226 -26.41 -27.05 -7.71
N GLU A 227 -26.69 -27.09 -9.01
CA GLU A 227 -26.08 -28.03 -9.94
C GLU A 227 -24.55 -27.84 -9.99
N GLY A 228 -23.80 -28.94 -10.02
CA GLY A 228 -22.33 -28.91 -10.02
C GLY A 228 -21.67 -28.69 -8.65
N SER A 229 -22.43 -28.41 -7.58
CA SER A 229 -21.89 -28.37 -6.20
C SER A 229 -21.38 -29.74 -5.73
N GLY A 230 -21.90 -30.81 -6.32
CA GLY A 230 -21.66 -32.19 -5.89
C GLY A 230 -22.40 -32.58 -4.60
N TYR A 231 -23.31 -31.71 -4.11
CA TYR A 231 -24.20 -31.97 -2.98
C TYR A 231 -25.67 -31.99 -3.39
N SER A 232 -25.95 -31.94 -4.69
CA SER A 232 -27.31 -31.90 -5.23
C SER A 232 -28.08 -33.20 -4.91
N LYS A 233 -29.41 -33.15 -5.04
CA LYS A 233 -30.28 -34.31 -4.83
C LYS A 233 -29.87 -35.44 -5.79
N GLY A 234 -29.47 -36.60 -5.24
CA GLY A 234 -28.97 -37.74 -6.01
C GLY A 234 -27.45 -37.96 -5.93
N SER A 235 -26.68 -37.00 -5.41
CA SER A 235 -25.23 -37.14 -5.17
C SER A 235 -24.88 -38.13 -4.06
N GLY A 236 -25.85 -38.51 -3.20
CA GLY A 236 -25.60 -39.22 -1.94
C GLY A 236 -25.13 -38.31 -0.79
N PHE A 237 -24.86 -37.04 -1.08
CA PHE A 237 -24.29 -36.06 -0.16
C PHE A 237 -25.23 -34.87 0.12
N SER A 238 -26.49 -34.95 -0.32
CA SER A 238 -27.46 -33.87 -0.15
C SER A 238 -27.83 -33.59 1.30
N VAL A 239 -28.42 -32.41 1.54
CA VAL A 239 -29.03 -32.09 2.84
C VAL A 239 -29.99 -33.21 3.25
N GLY A 240 -29.89 -33.68 4.49
CA GLY A 240 -30.72 -34.77 5.01
C GLY A 240 -30.31 -36.19 4.58
N SER A 241 -29.16 -36.37 3.91
CA SER A 241 -28.60 -37.69 3.54
C SER A 241 -28.12 -38.55 4.72
N GLY A 242 -28.23 -38.07 5.97
CA GLY A 242 -27.69 -38.71 7.17
C GLY A 242 -26.16 -38.56 7.32
N LYS A 243 -25.46 -38.03 6.31
CA LYS A 243 -24.01 -37.77 6.34
C LYS A 243 -23.63 -36.44 7.00
N ASN A 244 -24.60 -35.58 7.33
CA ASN A 244 -24.41 -34.30 8.02
C ASN A 244 -23.35 -33.36 7.38
N LEU A 245 -23.15 -33.45 6.07
CA LEU A 245 -22.17 -32.64 5.32
C LEU A 245 -22.47 -31.14 5.32
N SER A 246 -23.67 -30.70 5.74
CA SER A 246 -23.88 -29.28 6.02
C SER A 246 -22.94 -28.73 7.12
N GLN A 247 -22.40 -29.61 7.98
CA GLN A 247 -21.38 -29.25 8.99
C GLN A 247 -19.99 -29.07 8.37
N SER A 248 -19.71 -29.65 7.20
CA SER A 248 -18.42 -29.48 6.50
C SER A 248 -18.21 -28.04 5.97
N PHE A 249 -19.29 -27.25 5.96
CA PHE A 249 -19.30 -25.84 5.59
C PHE A 249 -19.19 -24.88 6.78
N SER A 250 -18.84 -25.36 7.98
CA SER A 250 -18.67 -24.48 9.16
C SER A 250 -17.64 -23.36 8.94
N GLY A 251 -16.69 -23.53 8.02
CA GLY A 251 -15.72 -22.53 7.60
C GLY A 251 -16.18 -21.59 6.47
N VAL A 252 -17.48 -21.58 6.12
CA VAL A 252 -18.03 -20.82 4.99
C VAL A 252 -19.21 -19.96 5.41
N VAL A 253 -19.21 -18.72 4.94
CA VAL A 253 -20.34 -17.80 5.06
C VAL A 253 -21.01 -17.71 3.71
N PHE A 254 -22.27 -18.10 3.67
CA PHE A 254 -23.12 -17.95 2.49
C PHE A 254 -23.84 -16.62 2.58
N VAL A 255 -23.77 -15.84 1.51
CA VAL A 255 -24.36 -14.50 1.44
C VAL A 255 -25.06 -14.34 0.10
N SER A 256 -26.18 -13.61 0.10
CA SER A 256 -26.77 -13.17 -1.16
C SER A 256 -26.05 -11.93 -1.70
N SER A 257 -26.05 -11.77 -3.02
CA SER A 257 -25.52 -10.55 -3.67
C SER A 257 -26.19 -9.27 -3.18
N THR A 258 -27.43 -9.35 -2.68
CA THR A 258 -28.20 -8.22 -2.14
C THR A 258 -28.00 -7.98 -0.65
N SER A 259 -27.43 -8.93 0.11
CA SER A 259 -27.18 -8.82 1.56
C SER A 259 -25.73 -8.50 1.90
N PHE A 260 -25.08 -7.70 1.06
CA PHE A 260 -23.69 -7.25 1.17
C PHE A 260 -23.34 -6.61 2.54
N SER A 261 -24.27 -5.84 3.11
CA SER A 261 -24.08 -5.14 4.39
C SER A 261 -24.02 -6.05 5.62
N THR A 262 -24.30 -7.35 5.46
CA THR A 262 -24.19 -8.34 6.55
C THR A 262 -22.74 -8.72 6.86
N ILE A 263 -21.85 -8.55 5.88
CA ILE A 263 -20.43 -8.91 5.98
C ILE A 263 -19.51 -7.68 5.86
N TYR A 264 -19.95 -6.63 5.19
CA TYR A 264 -19.20 -5.37 5.02
C TYR A 264 -19.90 -4.18 5.70
N ASN A 265 -19.11 -3.19 6.12
CA ASN A 265 -19.60 -1.92 6.64
C ASN A 265 -20.07 -1.02 5.50
N ALA A 266 -21.26 -1.31 4.98
CA ALA A 266 -21.86 -0.63 3.82
C ALA A 266 -23.25 -0.07 4.11
N SER A 267 -23.57 0.19 5.38
CA SER A 267 -24.84 0.82 5.76
C SER A 267 -24.89 2.28 5.31
N ALA A 268 -26.10 2.83 5.22
CA ALA A 268 -26.29 4.26 5.02
C ALA A 268 -25.49 5.06 6.07
N GLY A 269 -24.70 6.05 5.62
CA GLY A 269 -23.84 6.88 6.47
C GLY A 269 -22.36 6.48 6.52
N THR A 270 -21.97 5.31 5.99
CA THR A 270 -20.56 4.85 6.00
C THR A 270 -19.70 5.43 4.86
N GLY A 271 -20.29 6.10 3.88
CA GLY A 271 -19.61 6.48 2.64
C GLY A 271 -19.42 5.33 1.64
N PHE A 272 -19.63 4.07 2.06
CA PHE A 272 -19.49 2.87 1.25
C PHE A 272 -20.83 2.20 0.90
N SER A 273 -21.96 2.91 1.07
CA SER A 273 -23.28 2.37 0.73
C SER A 273 -23.38 2.03 -0.77
N ALA A 274 -24.25 1.09 -1.13
CA ALA A 274 -24.50 0.76 -2.53
C ALA A 274 -24.83 2.03 -3.35
N GLY A 275 -24.18 2.21 -4.50
CA GLY A 275 -24.34 3.38 -5.36
C GLY A 275 -23.51 4.62 -4.97
N SER A 276 -22.71 4.56 -3.89
CA SER A 276 -21.80 5.64 -3.49
C SER A 276 -20.59 5.85 -4.41
N GLY A 277 -20.34 4.92 -5.34
CA GLY A 277 -19.10 4.86 -6.13
C GLY A 277 -17.90 4.27 -5.37
N GLN A 278 -18.00 4.08 -4.05
CA GLN A 278 -16.92 3.55 -3.20
C GLN A 278 -17.26 2.21 -2.55
N SER A 279 -18.40 1.61 -2.90
CA SER A 279 -18.90 0.37 -2.27
C SER A 279 -18.02 -0.86 -2.45
N GLN A 280 -17.04 -0.82 -3.36
CA GLN A 280 -16.05 -1.89 -3.56
C GLN A 280 -14.92 -1.89 -2.52
N PHE A 281 -14.80 -0.80 -1.74
CA PHE A 281 -13.78 -0.63 -0.71
C PHE A 281 -14.37 -0.68 0.70
N ALA A 282 -15.61 -1.15 0.83
CA ALA A 282 -16.25 -1.27 2.13
C ALA A 282 -15.41 -2.23 3.01
N THR A 283 -15.05 -1.79 4.21
CA THR A 283 -14.29 -2.63 5.15
C THR A 283 -15.13 -3.82 5.61
N MET A 284 -14.51 -4.97 5.87
CA MET A 284 -15.18 -6.10 6.49
C MET A 284 -15.54 -5.77 7.94
N ARG A 285 -16.68 -6.32 8.41
CA ARG A 285 -17.12 -6.14 9.80
C ARG A 285 -16.18 -6.90 10.74
N THR A 286 -15.59 -6.21 11.70
CA THR A 286 -14.70 -6.79 12.74
C THR A 286 -15.40 -6.99 14.09
N SER A 287 -16.57 -6.38 14.29
CA SER A 287 -17.30 -6.34 15.56
C SER A 287 -18.63 -7.10 15.49
N ALA A 288 -19.71 -6.61 16.14
CA ALA A 288 -21.01 -7.27 16.17
C ALA A 288 -21.51 -7.59 14.75
N GLY A 289 -21.76 -8.88 14.48
CA GLY A 289 -22.13 -9.38 13.16
C GLY A 289 -20.96 -9.78 12.26
N ASN A 290 -19.72 -9.86 12.77
CA ASN A 290 -18.57 -10.43 12.06
C ASN A 290 -18.79 -11.92 11.76
N LYS A 291 -19.33 -12.21 10.58
CA LYS A 291 -19.49 -13.58 10.08
C LYS A 291 -18.22 -14.11 9.43
N ILE A 292 -17.38 -13.23 8.90
CA ILE A 292 -16.13 -13.58 8.20
C ILE A 292 -15.07 -14.09 9.19
N GLY A 293 -15.19 -13.74 10.48
CA GLY A 293 -14.23 -14.12 11.50
C GLY A 293 -12.90 -13.38 11.39
N ILE A 294 -12.88 -12.25 10.68
CA ILE A 294 -11.68 -11.43 10.54
C ILE A 294 -11.21 -10.97 11.93
N LYS A 295 -9.93 -11.17 12.21
CA LYS A 295 -9.31 -10.90 13.51
C LYS A 295 -8.12 -9.96 13.33
N ASP A 296 -7.78 -9.27 14.40
CA ASP A 296 -6.55 -8.48 14.44
C ASP A 296 -5.34 -9.42 14.50
N GLU A 297 -4.27 -9.00 13.85
CA GLU A 297 -3.02 -9.75 13.78
C GLU A 297 -2.02 -9.26 14.82
N THR A 298 -1.05 -10.13 15.13
CA THR A 298 0.00 -9.82 16.11
C THR A 298 0.79 -8.58 15.68
N ALA A 299 1.28 -7.83 16.66
CA ALA A 299 1.87 -6.52 16.42
C ALA A 299 3.14 -6.56 15.55
N GLY A 300 3.20 -5.65 14.58
CA GLY A 300 4.38 -5.31 13.77
C GLY A 300 5.11 -6.49 13.12
N VAL A 301 6.39 -6.64 13.45
CA VAL A 301 7.36 -7.55 12.81
C VAL A 301 7.27 -9.02 13.29
N THR A 302 6.34 -9.34 14.18
CA THR A 302 6.23 -10.68 14.80
C THR A 302 5.69 -11.75 13.84
N THR A 303 5.20 -11.35 12.67
CA THR A 303 4.72 -12.23 11.61
C THR A 303 5.54 -11.99 10.34
N LEU A 304 5.61 -13.00 9.46
CA LEU A 304 6.34 -12.88 8.20
C LEU A 304 5.85 -11.70 7.35
N LYS A 305 4.52 -11.59 7.18
CA LYS A 305 3.90 -10.53 6.37
C LYS A 305 4.02 -9.15 7.03
N GLY A 306 3.91 -9.09 8.36
CA GLY A 306 4.12 -7.85 9.11
C GLY A 306 5.57 -7.36 8.97
N ALA A 307 6.55 -8.26 9.00
CA ALA A 307 7.95 -7.90 8.77
C ALA A 307 8.18 -7.35 7.36
N MET A 308 7.62 -7.98 6.32
CA MET A 308 7.71 -7.48 4.94
C MET A 308 7.07 -6.09 4.79
N ALA A 309 5.88 -5.87 5.37
CA ALA A 309 5.21 -4.58 5.33
C ALA A 309 6.01 -3.49 6.06
N VAL A 310 6.61 -3.81 7.22
CA VAL A 310 7.46 -2.87 7.97
C VAL A 310 8.71 -2.48 7.18
N MET A 311 9.26 -3.36 6.34
CA MET A 311 10.37 -3.01 5.45
C MET A 311 9.96 -1.90 4.47
N ASP A 312 8.82 -2.03 3.79
CA ASP A 312 8.34 -1.01 2.85
C ASP A 312 7.97 0.31 3.56
N ILE A 313 7.41 0.24 4.76
CA ILE A 313 7.11 1.43 5.59
C ILE A 313 8.40 2.12 6.04
N ALA A 314 9.44 1.37 6.40
CA ALA A 314 10.74 1.93 6.78
C ALA A 314 11.45 2.59 5.58
N GLU A 315 11.40 1.97 4.40
CA GLU A 315 11.92 2.54 3.14
C GLU A 315 11.22 3.86 2.80
N THR A 316 9.90 3.90 2.96
CA THR A 316 9.09 5.12 2.82
C THR A 316 9.52 6.21 3.80
N ALA A 317 9.75 5.84 5.07
CA ALA A 317 10.17 6.80 6.10
C ALA A 317 11.58 7.36 5.83
N ILE A 318 12.51 6.53 5.33
CA ILE A 318 13.85 6.95 4.91
C ILE A 318 13.74 7.97 3.78
N THR A 319 12.97 7.64 2.73
CA THR A 319 12.76 8.53 1.57
C THR A 319 12.21 9.89 2.00
N ASN A 320 11.23 9.91 2.91
CA ASN A 320 10.67 11.16 3.43
C ASN A 320 11.69 11.98 4.22
N LEU A 321 12.54 11.34 5.04
CA LEU A 321 13.60 12.04 5.77
C LEU A 321 14.68 12.59 4.84
N ASP A 322 15.04 11.85 3.79
CA ASP A 322 16.03 12.29 2.81
C ASP A 322 15.52 13.48 1.98
N GLN A 323 14.23 13.51 1.63
CA GLN A 323 13.62 14.68 1.02
C GLN A 323 13.69 15.91 1.94
N ILE A 324 13.32 15.77 3.22
CA ILE A 324 13.41 16.87 4.19
C ILE A 324 14.85 17.36 4.36
N ARG A 325 15.84 16.45 4.39
CA ARG A 325 17.26 16.79 4.45
C ARG A 325 17.74 17.53 3.20
N ALA A 326 17.28 17.12 2.03
CA ALA A 326 17.58 17.79 0.77
C ALA A 326 17.02 19.23 0.76
N ASP A 327 15.78 19.42 1.23
CA ASP A 327 15.15 20.74 1.33
C ASP A 327 15.90 21.66 2.30
N ILE A 328 16.28 21.15 3.48
CA ILE A 328 17.10 21.89 4.45
C ILE A 328 18.46 22.26 3.84
N GLY A 329 19.13 21.31 3.15
CA GLY A 329 20.40 21.56 2.49
C GLY A 329 20.30 22.64 1.38
N SER A 330 19.22 22.62 0.61
CA SER A 330 18.93 23.64 -0.40
C SER A 330 18.79 25.04 0.22
N VAL A 331 18.01 25.16 1.30
CA VAL A 331 17.84 26.42 2.03
C VAL A 331 19.16 26.88 2.66
N GLN A 332 19.95 25.96 3.22
CA GLN A 332 21.26 26.28 3.80
C GLN A 332 22.21 26.87 2.75
N ASN A 333 22.22 26.33 1.53
CA ASN A 333 23.04 26.86 0.43
C ASN A 333 22.60 28.28 0.06
N GLN A 334 21.30 28.54 -0.03
CA GLN A 334 20.76 29.86 -0.31
C GLN A 334 21.13 30.87 0.79
N VAL A 335 20.99 30.49 2.06
CA VAL A 335 21.34 31.35 3.21
C VAL A 335 22.84 31.66 3.22
N THR A 336 23.70 30.68 2.98
CA THR A 336 25.16 30.88 2.92
C THR A 336 25.55 31.86 1.81
N SER A 337 24.97 31.69 0.61
CA SER A 337 25.21 32.61 -0.50
C SER A 337 24.73 34.03 -0.18
N THR A 338 23.57 34.15 0.46
CA THR A 338 22.99 35.44 0.86
C THR A 338 23.86 36.14 1.91
N ILE A 339 24.34 35.41 2.92
CA ILE A 339 25.25 35.95 3.95
C ILE A 339 26.55 36.46 3.32
N ASN A 340 27.16 35.69 2.42
CA ASN A 340 28.39 36.09 1.74
C ASN A 340 28.20 37.38 0.94
N ASN A 341 27.08 37.49 0.21
CA ASN A 341 26.75 38.70 -0.56
C ASN A 341 26.45 39.91 0.35
N ILE A 342 25.66 39.72 1.41
CA ILE A 342 25.34 40.79 2.38
C ILE A 342 26.60 41.27 3.10
N THR A 343 27.53 40.38 3.44
CA THR A 343 28.78 40.76 4.11
C THR A 343 29.63 41.68 3.24
N VAL A 344 29.81 41.33 1.96
CA VAL A 344 30.54 42.19 1.00
C VAL A 344 29.80 43.51 0.80
N THR A 345 28.48 43.46 0.66
CA THR A 345 27.65 44.67 0.49
C THR A 345 27.73 45.59 1.71
N GLN A 346 27.71 45.04 2.92
CA GLN A 346 27.82 45.79 4.18
C GLN A 346 29.17 46.52 4.27
N VAL A 347 30.27 45.85 3.92
CA VAL A 347 31.60 46.48 3.91
C VAL A 347 31.66 47.63 2.91
N ASN A 348 31.14 47.42 1.69
CA ASN A 348 31.11 48.44 0.65
C ASN A 348 30.21 49.64 1.03
N VAL A 349 29.02 49.38 1.58
CA VAL A 349 28.09 50.43 2.03
C VAL A 349 28.68 51.22 3.19
N LYS A 350 29.30 50.56 4.18
CA LYS A 350 29.95 51.25 5.30
C LYS A 350 31.14 52.11 4.84
N SER A 351 31.92 51.61 3.88
CA SER A 351 33.00 52.40 3.27
C SER A 351 32.46 53.62 2.50
N ALA A 352 31.35 53.46 1.78
CA ALA A 352 30.71 54.57 1.07
C ALA A 352 30.09 55.60 2.04
N GLU A 353 29.50 55.15 3.15
CA GLU A 353 28.99 56.04 4.22
C GLU A 353 30.14 56.84 4.86
N SER A 354 31.25 56.18 5.19
CA SER A 354 32.44 56.82 5.78
C SER A 354 32.98 57.94 4.87
N GLN A 355 33.05 57.73 3.55
CA GLN A 355 33.48 58.77 2.61
C GLN A 355 32.57 60.01 2.57
N ILE A 356 31.28 59.86 2.89
CA ILE A 356 30.30 60.97 2.89
C ILE A 356 30.25 61.65 4.26
N ARG A 357 30.34 60.87 5.34
CA ARG A 357 30.03 61.32 6.70
C ARG A 357 31.27 61.63 7.54
N ASP A 358 32.34 60.86 7.40
CA ASP A 358 33.52 61.03 8.23
C ASP A 358 34.36 62.20 7.74
N VAL A 359 34.88 62.98 8.69
CA VAL A 359 35.76 64.11 8.37
C VAL A 359 37.17 63.62 8.12
N ASP A 360 37.81 64.12 7.06
CA ASP A 360 39.24 63.93 6.87
C ASP A 360 40.00 64.80 7.88
N PHE A 361 40.50 64.16 8.94
CA PHE A 361 41.22 64.82 10.03
C PHE A 361 42.45 65.60 9.55
N ALA A 362 43.10 65.18 8.46
CA ALA A 362 44.24 65.92 7.92
C ALA A 362 43.81 67.30 7.42
N SER A 363 42.68 67.36 6.69
CA SER A 363 42.12 68.62 6.19
C SER A 363 41.51 69.47 7.30
N GLU A 364 40.78 68.85 8.25
CA GLU A 364 40.13 69.57 9.34
C GLU A 364 41.14 70.09 10.37
N SER A 365 42.20 69.35 10.68
CA SER A 365 43.28 69.81 11.55
C SER A 365 44.02 71.00 10.93
N ALA A 366 44.18 71.04 9.60
CA ALA A 366 44.76 72.19 8.91
C ALA A 366 43.83 73.41 8.97
N ASN A 367 42.52 73.22 8.77
CA ASN A 367 41.52 74.28 8.92
C ASN A 367 41.42 74.80 10.34
N TYR A 368 41.39 73.92 11.34
CA TYR A 368 41.39 74.27 12.75
C TYR A 368 42.66 75.05 13.14
N SER A 369 43.84 74.58 12.71
CA SER A 369 45.10 75.29 12.97
C SER A 369 45.11 76.67 12.32
N LYS A 370 44.65 76.77 11.06
CA LYS A 370 44.50 78.05 10.35
C LYS A 370 43.53 78.99 11.08
N ALA A 371 42.38 78.49 11.53
CA ALA A 371 41.39 79.26 12.27
C ALA A 371 41.92 79.73 13.63
N ASN A 372 42.68 78.90 14.34
CA ASN A 372 43.30 79.26 15.62
C ASN A 372 44.38 80.34 15.45
N ILE A 373 45.25 80.20 14.42
CA ILE A 373 46.23 81.23 14.06
C ILE A 373 45.51 82.54 13.67
N LEU A 374 44.45 82.47 12.86
CA LEU A 374 43.63 83.64 12.50
C LEU A 374 42.98 84.29 13.72
N ALA A 375 42.47 83.51 14.68
CA ALA A 375 41.89 84.04 15.91
C ALA A 375 42.95 84.75 16.77
N GLN A 376 44.15 84.19 16.91
CA GLN A 376 45.27 84.83 17.60
C GLN A 376 45.74 86.10 16.88
N SER A 377 45.89 86.06 15.54
CA SER A 377 46.22 87.24 14.73
C SER A 377 45.14 88.32 14.79
N GLY A 378 43.86 87.93 14.78
CA GLY A 378 42.72 88.85 14.91
C GLY A 378 42.67 89.51 16.30
N SER A 379 42.96 88.75 17.36
CA SER A 379 43.11 89.29 18.72
C SER A 379 44.27 90.30 18.81
N TYR A 380 45.42 89.99 18.21
CA TYR A 380 46.56 90.92 18.11
C TYR A 380 46.20 92.17 17.30
N ALA A 381 45.52 92.02 16.17
CA ALA A 381 45.07 93.14 15.35
C ALA A 381 44.08 94.04 16.09
N MET A 382 43.14 93.47 16.86
CA MET A 382 42.24 94.24 17.73
C MET A 382 42.99 94.97 18.85
N ALA A 383 43.97 94.31 19.49
CA ALA A 383 44.82 94.96 20.49
C ALA A 383 45.61 96.14 19.90
N GLN A 384 46.16 95.97 18.69
CA GLN A 384 46.87 97.04 17.98
C GLN A 384 45.93 98.18 17.57
N ALA A 385 44.72 97.88 17.08
CA ALA A 385 43.73 98.89 16.73
C ALA A 385 43.32 99.75 17.94
N ASN A 386 43.11 99.12 19.10
CA ASN A 386 42.85 99.81 20.37
C ASN A 386 44.03 100.70 20.80
N SER A 387 45.28 100.25 20.60
CA SER A 387 46.46 101.06 20.89
C SER A 387 46.64 102.24 19.93
N SER A 388 46.23 102.11 18.66
CA SER A 388 46.34 103.19 17.67
C SER A 388 45.46 104.39 18.03
N GLN A 389 44.32 104.15 18.69
CA GLN A 389 43.46 105.23 19.21
C GLN A 389 44.17 106.03 20.32
N GLN A 390 45.09 105.42 21.09
CA GLN A 390 45.88 106.13 22.10
C GLN A 390 46.94 107.07 21.48
N ASN A 391 47.44 106.77 20.28
CA ASN A 391 48.35 107.68 19.58
C ASN A 391 47.68 109.01 19.19
N VAL A 392 46.35 109.00 18.99
CA VAL A 392 45.58 110.22 18.73
C VAL A 392 45.43 111.07 20.00
N LEU A 393 45.28 110.44 21.17
CA LEU A 393 45.29 111.16 22.46
C LEU A 393 46.63 111.86 22.73
N ARG A 394 47.73 111.31 22.22
CA ARG A 394 49.07 111.90 22.32
C ARG A 394 49.29 113.10 21.38
N LEU A 395 48.44 113.28 20.36
CA LEU A 395 48.43 114.45 19.48
C LEU A 395 47.55 115.59 20.00
N LEU A 396 46.73 115.33 21.03
CA LEU A 396 45.82 116.28 21.67
C LEU A 396 46.38 116.86 22.99
N GLN A 397 47.56 116.41 23.42
CA GLN A 397 48.39 117.02 24.48
C GLN A 397 49.52 117.81 23.83
#